data_AF-A0A843LWA2-F1
#
_entry.id   AF-A0A843LWA2-F1
#
_cell.length_a   1.000
_cell.length_b   1.000
_cell.length_c   1.000
_cell.angle_alpha   90.00
_cell.angle_beta   90.00
_cell.angle_gamma   90.00
#
_symmetry.space_group_name_H-M   'P 1'
#
loop_
_entity.id
_entity.type
_entity.pdbx_description
1 polymer ?
#
loop_
_entity_poly.entity_id
_entity_poly.type
_entity_poly.pdbx_seq_one_letter_code
_entity_poly.pdbx_strand_id
1 'polypeptide(L)' 'MAPLREELRPALAAALEKRRRDDTVEMAVGREMRRMGLGYQDYLEAMEAVRETARRRGLPPWKAVEAVTEGR' A
#
# COMPACT_ATOMS: atom_id res chain seq x y z
N MET A 1 -15.32 2.23 -5.20
CA MET A 1 -14.61 3.05 -4.22
C MET A 1 -14.03 4.27 -4.92
N ALA A 2 -13.86 5.39 -4.22
CA ALA A 2 -13.13 6.53 -4.78
C ALA A 2 -11.68 6.10 -5.09
N PRO A 3 -11.04 6.67 -6.12
CA PRO A 3 -9.63 6.41 -6.40
C PRO A 3 -8.78 6.76 -5.16
N LEU A 4 -7.75 5.94 -4.89
CA LEU A 4 -6.80 6.20 -3.81
C LEU A 4 -6.19 7.59 -4.00
N ARG A 5 -6.08 8.36 -2.91
CA ARG A 5 -5.37 9.65 -2.93
C ARG A 5 -3.96 9.49 -3.49
N GLU A 6 -3.62 10.32 -4.48
CA GLU A 6 -2.33 10.27 -5.18
C GLU A 6 -1.14 10.42 -4.22
N GLU A 7 -1.30 11.19 -3.14
CA GLU A 7 -0.28 11.41 -2.11
C GLU A 7 0.09 10.14 -1.31
N LEU A 8 -0.72 9.09 -1.36
CA LEU A 8 -0.48 7.83 -0.65
C LEU A 8 0.37 6.84 -1.48
N ARG A 9 0.39 7.00 -2.80
CA ARG A 9 1.14 6.11 -3.72
C ARG A 9 2.65 6.12 -3.48
N PRO A 10 3.32 7.25 -3.18
CA PRO A 10 4.75 7.24 -2.85
C PRO A 10 5.08 6.33 -1.67
N ALA A 11 4.23 6.25 -0.65
CA ALA A 11 4.43 5.38 0.50
C ALA A 11 4.33 3.90 0.11
N LEU A 12 3.38 3.54 -0.76
CA LEU A 12 3.24 2.19 -1.29
C LEU A 12 4.43 1.80 -2.19
N ALA A 13 4.90 2.71 -3.04
CA ALA A 13 6.09 2.52 -3.87
C ALA A 13 7.34 2.29 -3.00
N ALA A 14 7.55 3.13 -1.99
CA ALA A 14 8.67 2.98 -1.07
C ALA A 14 8.58 1.67 -0.27
N ALA A 15 7.38 1.21 0.06
CA ALA A 15 7.19 -0.07 0.73
C ALA A 15 7.58 -1.25 -0.16
N LEU A 16 7.33 -1.18 -1.48
CA LEU A 16 7.78 -2.19 -2.44
C LEU A 16 9.30 -2.18 -2.61
N GLU A 17 9.89 -0.99 -2.75
CA GLU A 17 11.32 -0.79 -2.97
C GLU A 17 12.16 -1.24 -1.76
N LYS A 18 11.71 -0.89 -0.55
CA LYS A 18 12.47 -1.08 0.70
C LYS A 18 11.98 -2.27 1.53
N ARG A 19 11.11 -3.12 1.00
CA ARG A 19 10.61 -4.30 1.73
C ARG A 19 11.77 -5.20 2.14
N ARG A 20 11.74 -5.66 3.38
CA ARG A 20 12.68 -6.67 3.90
C ARG A 20 12.16 -8.06 3.58
N ARG A 21 13.05 -9.06 3.62
CA ARG A 21 12.71 -10.46 3.30
C ARG A 21 11.52 -10.98 4.11
N ASP A 22 11.45 -10.61 5.38
CA ASP A 22 10.46 -11.11 6.34
C ASP A 22 9.38 -10.08 6.68
N ASP A 23 9.32 -8.96 5.96
CA ASP A 23 8.27 -7.96 6.17
C ASP A 23 6.93 -8.49 5.66
N THR A 24 5.87 -8.21 6.41
CA THR A 24 4.50 -8.24 5.86
C THR A 24 4.22 -6.93 5.11
N VAL A 25 3.18 -6.94 4.27
CA VAL A 25 2.73 -5.71 3.58
C VAL A 25 2.39 -4.63 4.59
N GLU A 26 1.63 -4.97 5.64
CA GLU A 26 1.22 -4.06 6.71
C GLU A 26 2.42 -3.41 7.39
N MET A 27 3.46 -4.19 7.68
CA MET A 27 4.68 -3.68 8.31
C MET A 27 5.45 -2.73 7.40
N ALA A 28 5.64 -3.09 6.13
CA ALA A 28 6.38 -2.26 5.19
C ALA A 28 5.64 -0.95 4.89
N VAL A 29 4.34 -1.02 4.59
CA VAL A 29 3.50 0.15 4.31
C VAL A 29 3.40 1.06 5.53
N GLY A 30 3.11 0.49 6.71
CA GLY A 30 3.03 1.28 7.94
C GLY A 30 4.35 1.96 8.32
N ARG A 31 5.49 1.33 8.01
CA ARG A 31 6.83 1.92 8.23
C ARG A 31 7.07 3.13 7.33
N GLU A 32 6.81 2.99 6.03
CA GLU A 32 7.06 4.09 5.07
C GLU A 32 6.07 5.24 5.26
N MET A 33 4.81 4.95 5.59
CA MET A 33 3.83 6.01 5.90
C MET A 33 4.26 6.85 7.10
N ARG A 34 4.69 6.22 8.20
CA ARG A 34 5.23 6.94 9.36
C ARG A 34 6.46 7.77 9.01
N ARG A 35 7.35 7.26 8.14
CA ARG A 35 8.53 8.00 7.66
C ARG A 35 8.16 9.24 6.85
N MET A 36 7.03 9.20 6.16
CA MET A 36 6.52 10.31 5.35
C MET A 36 5.59 11.25 6.13
N GLY A 37 5.41 11.05 7.44
CA GLY A 37 4.51 11.85 8.26
C GLY A 37 3.02 11.59 8.00
N LEU A 38 2.68 10.51 7.29
CA LEU A 38 1.30 10.08 7.06
C LEU A 38 0.71 9.44 8.30
N GLY A 39 -0.54 9.75 8.57
CA GLY A 39 -1.27 9.35 9.77
C GLY A 39 -1.85 7.94 9.67
N TYR A 40 -2.50 7.52 10.76
CA TYR A 40 -3.17 6.22 10.81
C TYR A 40 -4.35 6.11 9.83
N GLN A 41 -5.06 7.21 9.58
CA GLN A 41 -6.16 7.23 8.61
C GLN A 41 -5.65 7.00 7.18
N ASP A 42 -4.51 7.60 6.82
CA ASP A 42 -3.86 7.38 5.52
C ASP A 42 -3.45 5.91 5.32
N TYR A 43 -2.97 5.28 6.40
CA TYR A 43 -2.68 3.85 6.42
C TYR A 43 -3.91 2.99 6.20
N LEU A 44 -5.03 3.30 6.87
CA LEU A 44 -6.26 2.55 6.68
C LEU A 44 -6.76 2.66 5.24
N GLU A 45 -6.78 3.87 4.68
CA GLU A 45 -7.20 4.13 3.30
C GLU A 45 -6.36 3.33 2.30
N ALA A 46 -5.03 3.38 2.42
CA ALA A 46 -4.16 2.66 1.52
C ALA A 46 -4.27 1.14 1.66
N MET A 47 -4.36 0.62 2.89
CA MET A 47 -4.52 -0.82 3.11
C MET A 47 -5.89 -1.33 2.66
N GLU A 48 -6.93 -0.53 2.76
CA GLU A 48 -8.24 -0.85 2.21
C GLU A 48 -8.18 -0.97 0.69
N ALA A 49 -7.55 -0.01 0.00
CA ALA A 49 -7.33 -0.07 -1.45
C ALA A 49 -6.53 -1.32 -1.88
N VAL A 50 -5.48 -1.67 -1.14
CA VAL A 50 -4.68 -2.88 -1.38
C VAL A 50 -5.53 -4.14 -1.20
N ARG A 51 -6.31 -4.23 -0.12
CA ARG A 51 -7.16 -5.40 0.17
C ARG A 51 -8.31 -5.53 -0.82
N GLU A 52 -8.92 -4.43 -1.25
CA GLU A 52 -9.95 -4.47 -2.29
C GLU A 52 -9.37 -4.95 -3.61
N THR A 53 -8.21 -4.40 -4.01
CA THR A 53 -7.51 -4.82 -5.23
C THR A 53 -7.13 -6.29 -5.19
N ALA A 54 -6.61 -6.77 -4.06
CA ALA A 54 -6.30 -8.19 -3.85
C ALA A 54 -7.54 -9.07 -4.03
N ARG A 55 -8.67 -8.70 -3.41
CA ARG A 55 -9.94 -9.44 -3.52
C ARG A 55 -10.50 -9.43 -4.93
N ARG A 56 -10.58 -8.26 -5.57
CA ARG A 56 -11.18 -8.10 -6.90
C ARG A 56 -10.38 -8.80 -7.99
N ARG A 57 -9.06 -8.82 -7.87
CA ARG A 57 -8.15 -9.35 -8.90
C ARG A 57 -7.55 -10.72 -8.54
N GLY A 58 -7.88 -11.28 -7.38
CA GLY A 58 -7.31 -12.54 -6.89
C GLY A 58 -5.78 -12.47 -6.71
N LEU A 59 -5.25 -11.29 -6.38
CA LEU A 59 -3.81 -11.06 -6.32
C LEU A 59 -3.26 -11.36 -4.92
N PRO A 60 -2.03 -11.90 -4.82
CA PRO A 60 -1.32 -11.96 -3.55
C PRO A 60 -1.02 -10.53 -3.05
N PRO A 61 -0.88 -10.32 -1.73
CA PRO A 61 -0.82 -8.99 -1.13
C PRO A 61 0.19 -8.04 -1.78
N TRP A 62 1.42 -8.50 -2.04
CA TRP A 62 2.45 -7.69 -2.66
C TRP A 62 2.14 -7.29 -4.11
N LYS A 63 1.47 -8.16 -4.87
CA LYS A 63 1.03 -7.82 -6.24
C LYS A 63 -0.14 -6.85 -6.24
N ALA A 64 -0.98 -6.89 -5.19
CA ALA A 64 -2.01 -5.88 -5.01
C ALA A 64 -1.42 -4.50 -4.68
N VAL A 65 -0.36 -4.42 -3.87
CA VAL A 65 0.36 -3.15 -3.62
C VAL A 65 0.94 -2.58 -4.92
N GLU A 66 1.57 -3.42 -5.75
CA GLU A 66 2.09 -3.03 -7.07
C GLU A 66 0.98 -2.48 -7.97
N ALA A 67 -0.14 -3.21 -8.09
CA ALA A 67 -1.30 -2.79 -8.88
C ALA A 67 -1.87 -1.43 -8.43
N VAL A 68 -2.07 -1.25 -7.12
CA VAL A 68 -2.57 0.01 -6.54
C VAL A 68 -1.59 1.15 -6.80
N THR A 69 -0.28 0.90 -6.66
CA THR A 69 0.76 1.90 -6.89
C THR A 69 0.76 2.38 -8.35
N GLU A 70 0.64 1.46 -9.31
CA GLU A 70 0.56 1.75 -10.75
C GLU A 70 -0.77 2.40 -11.17
N GLY A 71 -1.80 2.39 -10.31
CA GLY A 71 -3.14 2.88 -10.63
C GLY A 71 -3.93 1.96 -11.54
N ARG A 72 -3.71 0.64 -11.43
CA ARG A 72 -4.30 -0.40 -12.30
C ARG A 72 -5.21 -1.36 -11.55
#